data_AF-A0A482V7Q7-F1
#
_entry.id   AF-A0A482V7Q7-F1
#
_cell.length_a   1.000
_cell.length_b   1.000
_cell.length_c   1.000
_cell.angle_alpha   90.00
_cell.angle_beta   90.00
_cell.angle_gamma   90.00
#
_symmetry.space_group_name_H-M   'P 1'
#
loop_
_entity.id
_entity.type
_entity.pdbx_description
1 polymer ?
#
loop_
_entity_poly.entity_id
_entity_poly.type
_entity_poly.pdbx_seq_one_letter_code
_entity_poly.pdbx_strand_id
1 'polypeptide(L)'
;MVFTTEHKTYMIEAYFRTGVQVNGIWEYSQRLCLDNFREHFPDLAVIPKDFYACLTNCVGVFRETGSVTHKKGAGRPTVRTEQVINDVRQRMVQEPTKPLKRLSQEI
;
A
#
# COMPACT_ATOMS: atom_id res chain seq x y z
N MET A 1 17.89 -1.59 0.00
CA MET A 1 17.16 -2.82 -0.38
C MET A 1 15.65 -2.54 -0.46
N VAL A 2 14.88 -3.21 -1.34
CA VAL A 2 13.41 -3.06 -1.37
C VAL A 2 12.76 -4.28 -0.74
N PHE A 3 12.12 -4.11 0.42
CA PHE A 3 11.35 -5.16 1.08
C PHE A 3 9.97 -5.31 0.43
N THR A 4 9.58 -6.56 0.12
CA THR A 4 8.26 -6.88 -0.41
C THR A 4 7.19 -6.72 0.68
N THR A 5 5.91 -6.79 0.29
CA THR A 5 4.80 -6.85 1.25
C THR A 5 4.95 -8.03 2.21
N GLU A 6 5.33 -9.19 1.70
CA GLU A 6 5.56 -10.40 2.50
C GLU A 6 6.64 -10.17 3.57
N HIS A 7 7.78 -9.61 3.17
CA HIS A 7 8.84 -9.26 4.12
C HIS A 7 8.33 -8.29 5.20
N LYS A 8 7.59 -7.25 4.82
CA LYS A 8 7.04 -6.26 5.76
C LYS A 8 6.01 -6.85 6.70
N THR A 9 5.16 -7.76 6.22
CA THR A 9 4.18 -8.48 7.06
C THR A 9 4.90 -9.29 8.11
N TYR A 10 5.89 -10.09 7.70
CA TYR A 10 6.66 -10.88 8.64
C TYR A 10 7.47 -10.02 9.62
N MET A 11 8.06 -8.91 9.18
CA MET A 11 8.76 -7.97 10.09
C MET A 11 7.86 -7.50 11.22
N ILE A 12 6.62 -7.11 10.91
CA ILE A 12 5.67 -6.61 11.90
C ILE A 12 5.29 -7.74 12.86
N GLU A 13 4.96 -8.92 12.35
CA GLU A 13 4.64 -10.07 13.18
C GLU A 13 5.79 -10.45 14.11
N ALA A 14 6.99 -10.61 13.56
CA ALA A 14 8.18 -10.95 14.31
C ALA A 14 8.49 -9.90 15.38
N TYR A 15 8.33 -8.61 15.07
CA TYR A 15 8.54 -7.53 16.03
C TYR A 15 7.57 -7.60 17.20
N PHE A 16 6.27 -7.71 16.94
CA PHE A 16 5.27 -7.78 18.01
C PHE A 16 5.37 -9.08 18.84
N ARG A 17 5.83 -10.19 18.25
CA ARG A 17 6.13 -11.43 18.98
C ARG A 17 7.28 -11.28 19.99
N THR A 18 8.17 -10.31 19.82
CA THR A 18 9.22 -10.00 20.82
C THR A 18 8.70 -9.22 22.02
N GLY A 19 7.40 -8.90 22.05
CA GLY A 19 6.77 -8.12 23.10
C GLY A 19 6.95 -8.76 24.47
N VAL A 20 7.56 -8.02 25.40
CA VAL A 20 7.64 -8.38 26.81
C VAL A 20 7.04 -7.25 27.63
N GLN A 21 6.29 -7.58 28.66
CA GLN A 21 5.72 -6.59 29.56
C GLN A 21 6.70 -6.31 30.70
N VAL A 22 7.21 -5.08 30.77
CA VAL A 22 8.11 -4.60 31.81
C VAL A 22 7.42 -3.44 32.53
N ASN A 23 7.13 -3.60 33.82
CA ASN A 23 6.41 -2.59 34.63
C ASN A 23 5.09 -2.10 34.01
N GLY A 24 4.34 -3.00 33.36
CA GLY A 24 3.07 -2.68 32.71
C GLY A 24 3.20 -2.07 31.30
N ILE A 25 4.42 -1.77 30.85
CA ILE A 25 4.71 -1.22 29.52
C ILE A 25 5.17 -2.35 28.60
N TRP A 26 4.65 -2.39 27.36
CA TRP A 26 5.13 -3.32 26.35
C TRP A 26 6.43 -2.82 25.73
N GLU A 27 7.50 -3.57 25.93
CA GLU A 27 8.79 -3.38 25.27
C GLU A 27 8.96 -4.39 24.14
N TYR A 28 9.61 -3.98 23.06
CA TYR A 28 9.82 -4.79 21.86
C TYR A 28 11.28 -4.70 21.43
N SER A 29 11.82 -5.77 20.86
CA SER A 29 13.23 -5.87 20.48
C SER A 29 13.41 -5.89 18.97
N GLN A 30 13.96 -4.80 18.43
CA GLN A 30 14.32 -4.73 17.01
C GLN A 30 15.41 -5.74 16.64
N ARG A 31 16.33 -6.03 17.56
CA ARG A 31 17.40 -7.00 17.35
C ARG A 31 16.86 -8.42 17.22
N LEU A 32 16.02 -8.86 18.16
CA LEU A 32 15.40 -10.19 18.09
C LEU A 32 14.50 -10.31 16.85
N CYS A 33 13.83 -9.22 16.46
CA CYS A 33 13.08 -9.18 15.21
C CYS A 33 13.99 -9.41 13.98
N LEU A 34 15.17 -8.80 13.92
CA LEU A 34 16.12 -9.00 12.83
C LEU A 34 16.65 -10.45 12.79
N ASP A 35 16.94 -11.02 13.95
CA ASP A 35 17.42 -12.40 14.06
C ASP A 35 16.35 -13.38 13.56
N ASN A 36 15.11 -13.24 14.03
CA ASN A 36 13.96 -14.02 13.54
C ASN A 36 13.74 -13.83 12.02
N PHE A 37 13.90 -12.61 11.51
CA PHE A 37 13.75 -12.31 10.09
C PHE A 37 14.80 -13.03 9.24
N ARG A 38 16.05 -13.07 9.69
CA ARG A 38 17.14 -13.75 8.98
C ARG A 38 16.97 -15.27 8.99
N GLU A 39 16.44 -15.82 10.08
CA GLU A 39 16.10 -17.24 10.15
C GLU A 39 14.98 -17.60 9.17
N HIS A 40 13.97 -16.72 9.05
CA HIS A 40 12.84 -16.96 8.16
C HIS A 40 13.15 -16.73 6.67
N PHE A 41 14.04 -15.77 6.36
CA PHE A 41 14.47 -15.44 5.00
C PHE A 41 16.00 -15.57 4.86
N PRO A 42 16.56 -16.79 4.91
CA PRO A 42 18.01 -17.00 4.94
C PRO A 42 18.71 -16.56 3.65
N ASP A 43 18.01 -16.62 2.51
CA ASP A 43 18.55 -16.24 1.21
C ASP A 43 18.61 -14.72 0.98
N LEU A 44 17.98 -13.92 1.86
CA LEU A 44 17.94 -12.48 1.71
C LEU A 44 19.10 -11.81 2.48
N ALA A 45 20.03 -11.19 1.75
CA ALA A 45 21.15 -10.47 2.32
C ALA A 45 20.74 -9.13 2.96
N VAL A 46 20.28 -9.16 4.21
CA VAL A 46 19.77 -7.98 4.92
C VAL A 46 20.87 -7.15 5.59
N ILE A 47 20.97 -5.88 5.19
CA ILE A 47 21.77 -4.86 5.88
C ILE A 47 20.99 -4.35 7.10
N PRO A 48 21.53 -4.44 8.34
CA PRO A 48 20.80 -4.06 9.55
C PRO A 48 20.25 -2.64 9.54
N LYS A 49 21.01 -1.68 9.00
CA LYS A 49 20.59 -0.27 8.91
C LYS A 49 19.30 -0.11 8.07
N ASP A 50 19.25 -0.73 6.91
CA ASP A 50 18.09 -0.70 6.01
C ASP A 50 16.88 -1.38 6.66
N PHE A 51 17.13 -2.49 7.37
CA PHE A 51 16.10 -3.23 8.10
C PHE A 51 15.45 -2.39 9.19
N TYR A 52 16.23 -1.77 10.08
CA TYR A 52 15.68 -0.98 11.19
C TYR A 52 14.92 0.25 10.70
N ALA A 53 15.40 0.88 9.64
CA ALA A 53 14.68 2.00 9.00
C ALA A 53 13.32 1.53 8.44
N CYS A 54 13.29 0.39 7.75
CA CYS A 54 12.04 -0.19 7.23
C CYS A 54 11.09 -0.60 8.37
N LEU A 55 11.60 -1.29 9.39
CA LEU A 55 10.83 -1.75 10.55
C LEU A 55 10.18 -0.56 11.28
N THR A 56 10.93 0.50 11.54
CA THR A 56 10.42 1.70 12.22
C THR A 56 9.25 2.32 11.46
N ASN A 57 9.41 2.47 10.14
CA ASN A 57 8.34 2.97 9.28
C ASN A 57 7.12 2.04 9.28
N CYS A 58 7.33 0.74 9.08
CA CYS A 58 6.28 -0.27 9.08
C CYS A 58 5.46 -0.27 10.39
N VAL A 59 6.13 -0.21 11.54
CA VAL A 59 5.46 -0.14 12.85
C VAL A 59 4.66 1.15 13.00
N GLY A 60 5.21 2.29 12.56
CA GLY A 60 4.50 3.56 12.57
C GLY A 60 3.20 3.51 11.75
N VAL A 61 3.32 3.11 10.48
CA VAL A 61 2.17 2.97 9.57
C VAL A 61 1.15 1.97 10.10
N PHE A 62 1.59 0.84 10.65
CA PHE A 62 0.69 -0.18 11.18
C PHE A 62 -0.06 0.32 12.42
N ARG A 63 0.59 1.08 13.32
CA ARG A 63 -0.07 1.67 14.49
C ARG A 63 -1.11 2.71 14.10
N GLU A 64 -0.86 3.48 13.03
CA GLU A 64 -1.78 4.50 12.54
C GLU A 64 -2.95 3.93 11.73
N THR A 65 -2.69 2.91 10.90
CA THR A 65 -3.66 2.44 9.88
C THR A 65 -4.15 1.01 10.08
N GLY A 66 -3.49 0.23 10.95
CA GLY A 66 -3.72 -1.21 11.10
C GLY A 66 -3.31 -2.04 9.86
N SER A 67 -2.63 -1.43 8.88
CA SER A 67 -2.29 -2.08 7.61
C SER A 67 -0.78 -2.11 7.37
N VAL A 68 -0.33 -3.18 6.75
CA VAL A 68 1.04 -3.33 6.23
C VAL A 68 1.11 -2.97 4.74
N THR A 69 -0.04 -3.00 4.07
CA THR A 69 -0.14 -2.73 2.64
C THR A 69 -0.40 -1.26 2.39
N HIS A 70 0.21 -0.73 1.33
CA HIS A 70 -0.21 0.58 0.82
C HIS A 70 -1.64 0.47 0.27
N LYS A 71 -2.44 1.52 0.48
CA LYS A 71 -3.72 1.69 -0.21
C LYS A 71 -3.46 1.53 -1.71
N LYS A 72 -4.25 0.69 -2.40
CA LYS A 72 -4.21 0.63 -3.86
C LYS A 72 -4.32 2.06 -4.39
N GLY A 73 -3.35 2.48 -5.18
CA GLY A 73 -3.41 3.78 -5.83
C GLY A 73 -4.74 3.89 -6.56
N ALA A 74 -5.43 5.03 -6.42
CA ALA A 74 -6.74 5.22 -7.03
C ALA A 74 -6.73 5.04 -8.56
N GLY A 75 -5.52 5.05 -9.16
CA GLY A 75 -5.34 5.01 -10.59
C GLY A 75 -5.90 6.26 -11.25
N ARG A 76 -5.70 6.38 -12.56
CA ARG A 76 -6.51 7.32 -13.34
C ARG A 76 -7.91 6.71 -13.47
N PRO A 77 -9.00 7.44 -13.14
CA PRO A 77 -10.34 6.94 -13.38
C PRO A 77 -10.51 6.52 -14.84
N THR A 78 -10.75 5.23 -15.07
CA THR A 78 -10.95 4.68 -16.41
C THR A 78 -12.40 4.83 -16.88
N VAL A 79 -13.33 4.94 -15.93
CA VAL A 79 -14.75 5.14 -16.18
C VAL A 79 -15.04 6.64 -16.29
N ARG A 80 -15.77 7.04 -17.33
CA ARG A 80 -16.22 8.43 -17.51
C ARG A 80 -17.20 8.81 -16.40
N THR A 81 -17.10 10.05 -15.92
CA THR A 81 -18.01 10.58 -14.90
C THR A 81 -19.44 10.66 -15.43
N GLU A 82 -20.44 10.61 -14.54
CA GLU A 82 -21.85 10.77 -14.92
C GLU A 82 -22.11 12.06 -15.68
N GLN A 83 -21.37 13.12 -15.35
CA GLN A 83 -21.43 14.41 -16.06
C GLN A 83 -21.05 14.25 -17.54
N VAL A 84 -19.94 13.57 -17.83
CA VAL A 84 -19.50 13.32 -19.22
C VAL A 84 -20.49 12.40 -19.95
N ILE A 85 -21.06 11.41 -19.26
CA ILE A 85 -22.06 10.52 -19.84
C ILE A 85 -23.33 11.29 -20.21
N ASN A 86 -23.82 12.16 -19.31
CA ASN A 86 -25.01 12.96 -19.55
C ASN A 86 -24.79 14.00 -20.64
N ASP A 87 -23.62 14.62 -20.68
CA ASP A 87 -23.25 15.56 -21.75
C ASP A 87 -23.23 14.89 -23.14
N VAL A 88 -22.60 13.71 -23.26
CA VAL A 88 -22.62 12.94 -24.52
C VAL A 88 -24.05 12.54 -24.90
N ARG A 89 -24.89 12.13 -23.92
CA ARG A 89 -26.32 11.84 -24.18
C ARG A 89 -27.05 13.07 -24.74
N GLN A 90 -26.85 14.26 -24.17
CA GLN A 90 -27.47 15.48 -24.66
C GLN A 90 -27.04 15.81 -26.10
N ARG A 91 -25.74 15.66 -26.41
CA ARG A 91 -25.22 15.88 -27.76
C ARG A 91 -25.77 14.86 -28.78
N MET A 92 -25.95 13.61 -28.39
CA MET A 92 -26.59 12.59 -29.22
C MET A 92 -28.07 12.90 -29.49
N VAL A 93 -28.79 13.53 -28.55
CA VAL A 93 -30.18 13.98 -28.76
C VAL A 93 -30.24 15.19 -29.70
N GLN A 94 -29.30 16.13 -29.57
CA GLN A 94 -29.26 17.33 -30.42
C GLN A 94 -28.84 17.02 -31.86
N GLU A 95 -27.87 16.12 -32.05
CA GLU A 95 -27.31 15.78 -33.37
C GLU A 95 -27.26 14.25 -33.57
N PRO A 96 -28.42 13.59 -33.78
CA PRO A 96 -28.53 12.12 -33.77
C PRO A 96 -27.80 11.41 -34.91
N THR A 97 -27.50 12.12 -36.01
CA THR A 97 -26.75 11.59 -37.15
C THR A 97 -25.24 11.78 -37.03
N LYS A 98 -24.77 12.51 -36.00
CA LYS A 98 -23.34 12.78 -35.82
C LYS A 98 -22.60 11.53 -35.36
N PRO A 99 -21.51 11.12 -36.04
CA PRO A 99 -20.76 9.94 -35.65
C PRO A 99 -20.17 10.06 -34.24
N LEU A 100 -20.24 8.98 -33.46
CA LEU A 100 -19.67 8.91 -32.10
C LEU A 100 -18.19 9.33 -32.04
N LYS A 101 -17.41 9.07 -33.09
CA LYS A 101 -16.00 9.49 -33.20
C LYS A 101 -15.84 11.02 -33.20
N ARG A 102 -16.76 11.75 -33.85
CA ARG A 102 -16.76 13.22 -33.85
C ARG A 102 -17.18 13.74 -32.48
N LEU A 103 -18.22 13.16 -31.89
CA LEU A 103 -18.66 13.49 -30.53
C LEU A 103 -17.57 13.24 -29.48
N SER A 104 -16.77 12.18 -29.61
CA SER A 104 -15.69 11.89 -28.67
C SER A 104 -14.50 12.86 -28.74
N GLN A 105 -14.34 13.57 -29.87
CA GLN A 105 -13.29 14.58 -30.06
C GLN A 105 -13.65 15.94 -29.46
N GLU A 106 -14.92 16.13 -29.12
CA GLU A 106 -15.46 17.33 -28.49
C GLU A 106 -15.54 17.19 -26.95
N ILE A 107 -14.99 16.11 -26.38
CA ILE A 107 -14.90 15.82 -24.92
C ILE A 107 -13.59 16.34 -24.35
#